data_AF-A0A8H7E600-F1
#
_entry.id   AF-A0A8H7E600-F1
#
_cell.length_a   1.000
_cell.length_b   1.000
_cell.length_c   1.000
_cell.angle_alpha   90.00
_cell.angle_beta   90.00
_cell.angle_gamma   90.00
#
_symmetry.space_group_name_H-M   'P 1'
#
loop_
_entity.id
_entity.type
_entity.pdbx_description
1 polymer ?
#
loop_
_entity_poly.entity_id
_entity_poly.type
_entity_poly.pdbx_seq_one_letter_code
_entity_poly.pdbx_strand_id
1 'polypeptide(L)'
;MNPISAATAACLQSFPQLAAALQDPEHCRTMPREKLKGELDRFKIRCGNLGALQTGRSSLDFRLRDSTVVRTNVLKLLDRLQKMLSMSESRSIEGV
;
A
#
# COMPACT_ATOMS: atom_id res chain seq x y z
N MET A 1 14.80 5.95 9.79
CA MET A 1 13.77 5.04 9.24
C MET A 1 13.86 5.12 7.72
N ASN A 2 13.93 3.99 7.01
CA ASN A 2 14.16 3.98 5.55
C ASN A 2 12.90 4.46 4.81
N PRO A 3 12.99 5.42 3.87
CA PRO A 3 11.82 5.99 3.18
C PRO A 3 10.90 4.96 2.53
N ILE A 4 11.47 3.97 1.83
CA ILE A 4 10.67 2.93 1.17
C ILE A 4 9.94 2.06 2.21
N SER A 5 10.61 1.74 3.31
CA SER A 5 10.02 0.94 4.39
C SER A 5 8.86 1.67 5.05
N ALA A 6 9.02 2.97 5.34
CA ALA A 6 7.96 3.79 5.92
C ALA A 6 6.75 3.91 4.98
N ALA A 7 6.97 4.21 3.70
CA ALA A 7 5.88 4.30 2.72
C ALA A 7 5.15 2.97 2.50
N THR A 8 5.90 1.86 2.51
CA THR A 8 5.32 0.50 2.42
C THR A 8 4.47 0.17 3.65
N ALA A 9 4.95 0.50 4.85
CA ALA A 9 4.21 0.28 6.09
C ALA A 9 2.91 1.10 6.12
N ALA A 10 2.94 2.36 5.69
CA ALA A 10 1.75 3.19 5.57
C ALA A 10 0.72 2.58 4.60
N CYS A 11 1.15 2.08 3.43
CA CYS A 11 0.24 1.38 2.52
C CYS A 11 -0.42 0.16 3.19
N LEU A 12 0.36 -0.67 3.90
CA LEU A 12 -0.16 -1.86 4.60
C LEU A 12 -1.17 -1.51 5.69
N GLN A 13 -0.99 -0.39 6.38
CA GLN A 13 -1.91 0.10 7.40
C GLN A 13 -3.22 0.64 6.81
N SER A 14 -3.19 1.19 5.58
CA SER A 14 -4.39 1.72 4.92
C SER A 14 -5.32 0.67 4.32
N PHE A 15 -4.83 -0.55 4.04
CA PHE A 15 -5.69 -1.62 3.53
C PHE A 15 -6.80 -2.04 4.52
N PRO A 16 -6.52 -2.33 5.81
CA PRO A 16 -7.55 -2.61 6.79
C PRO A 16 -8.55 -1.47 6.99
N GLN A 17 -8.08 -0.21 6.92
CA GLN A 17 -8.93 0.98 7.04
C GLN A 17 -9.94 1.04 5.91
N LEU A 18 -9.48 0.87 4.66
CA LEU A 18 -10.36 0.76 3.50
C LEU A 18 -11.31 -0.44 3.60
N ALA A 19 -10.84 -1.61 4.06
CA ALA A 19 -11.70 -2.79 4.26
C ALA A 19 -12.81 -2.53 5.29
N ALA A 20 -12.50 -1.75 6.33
CA ALA A 20 -13.46 -1.34 7.35
C ALA A 20 -14.41 -0.24 6.87
N ALA A 21 -14.06 0.55 5.86
CA ALA A 21 -14.95 1.54 5.26
C ALA A 21 -15.93 0.92 4.24
N LEU A 22 -15.49 -0.10 3.51
CA LEU A 22 -16.28 -0.82 2.51
C LEU A 22 -17.24 -1.88 3.11
N GLN A 23 -17.67 -1.75 4.38
CA GLN A 23 -18.68 -2.69 4.94
C GLN A 23 -20.10 -2.36 4.47
N ASP A 24 -20.29 -1.19 3.88
CA ASP A 24 -21.55 -0.76 3.30
C ASP A 24 -21.93 -1.66 2.10
N PRO A 25 -23.17 -2.19 2.05
CA PRO A 25 -23.69 -3.02 0.96
C PRO A 25 -23.48 -2.46 -0.45
N GLU A 26 -23.57 -1.14 -0.66
CA GLU A 26 -23.40 -0.55 -2.01
C GLU A 26 -21.94 -0.61 -2.48
N HIS A 27 -21.01 -0.37 -1.56
CA HIS A 27 -19.57 -0.45 -1.81
C HIS A 27 -19.06 -1.90 -1.97
N CYS A 28 -19.72 -2.87 -1.32
CA CYS A 28 -19.39 -4.30 -1.46
C CYS A 28 -19.58 -4.83 -2.89
N ARG A 29 -20.48 -4.24 -3.69
CA ARG A 29 -20.74 -4.67 -5.08
C ARG A 29 -19.58 -4.32 -6.02
N THR A 30 -18.97 -3.16 -5.85
CA THR A 30 -17.86 -2.67 -6.68
C THR A 30 -16.51 -3.22 -6.25
N MET A 31 -16.30 -3.38 -4.93
CA MET A 31 -15.06 -3.93 -4.38
C MET A 31 -15.35 -4.95 -3.29
N PRO A 32 -15.58 -6.23 -3.65
CA PRO A 32 -15.79 -7.28 -2.67
C PRO A 32 -14.60 -7.42 -1.72
N ARG A 33 -14.87 -7.76 -0.45
CA ARG A 33 -13.84 -7.90 0.59
C ARG A 33 -12.77 -8.91 0.22
N GLU A 34 -13.14 -10.00 -0.44
CA GLU A 34 -12.24 -11.05 -0.91
C GLU A 34 -11.26 -10.51 -1.97
N LYS A 35 -11.75 -9.62 -2.85
CA LYS A 35 -10.92 -8.97 -3.87
C LYS A 35 -9.91 -8.03 -3.23
N LEU A 36 -10.34 -7.21 -2.28
CA LEU A 36 -9.45 -6.31 -1.54
C LEU A 36 -8.40 -7.09 -0.73
N LYS A 37 -8.81 -8.16 -0.05
CA LYS A 37 -7.91 -9.07 0.66
C LYS A 37 -6.88 -9.69 -0.30
N GLY A 38 -7.32 -10.13 -1.48
CA GLY A 38 -6.42 -10.65 -2.51
C GLY A 38 -5.37 -9.63 -2.98
N GLU A 39 -5.75 -8.36 -3.13
CA GLU A 39 -4.77 -7.29 -3.45
C GLU A 39 -3.80 -7.03 -2.30
N LEU A 40 -4.28 -7.02 -1.05
CA LEU A 40 -3.42 -6.90 0.13
C LEU A 40 -2.40 -8.05 0.20
N ASP A 41 -2.85 -9.29 -0.01
CA ASP A 41 -1.97 -10.46 0.06
C ASP A 41 -0.93 -10.45 -1.07
N ARG A 42 -1.33 -10.07 -2.29
CA ARG A 42 -0.39 -9.82 -3.40
C ARG A 42 0.61 -8.72 -3.08
N PHE A 43 0.15 -7.64 -2.47
CA PHE A 43 1.02 -6.53 -2.09
C PHE A 43 2.05 -6.96 -1.04
N LYS A 44 1.64 -7.72 -0.01
CA LYS A 44 2.55 -8.30 1.00
C LYS A 44 3.62 -9.18 0.37
N ILE A 45 3.24 -10.07 -0.55
CA ILE A 45 4.20 -10.95 -1.26
C ILE A 45 5.22 -10.11 -2.04
N ARG A 46 4.76 -9.11 -2.79
CA ARG A 46 5.66 -8.22 -3.54
C ARG A 46 6.62 -7.46 -2.61
N CYS A 47 6.12 -6.96 -1.48
CA CYS A 47 6.96 -6.28 -0.49
C CYS A 47 8.00 -7.20 0.14
N GLY A 48 7.62 -8.45 0.43
CA GLY A 48 8.53 -9.49 0.95
C GLY A 48 9.64 -9.82 -0.04
N ASN A 49 9.29 -10.12 -1.29
CA ASN A 49 10.25 -10.48 -2.33
C ASN A 49 11.23 -9.35 -2.66
N LEU A 50 10.78 -8.10 -2.58
CA LEU A 50 11.64 -6.94 -2.83
C LEU A 50 12.47 -6.52 -1.61
N GLY A 51 12.17 -7.05 -0.41
CA GLY A 51 12.80 -6.60 0.83
C GLY A 51 12.38 -5.18 1.23
N ALA A 52 11.16 -4.75 0.87
CA ALA A 52 10.69 -3.37 1.10
C ALA A 52 10.63 -2.96 2.57
N LEU A 53 10.41 -3.94 3.47
CA LEU A 53 10.38 -3.75 4.93
C LEU A 53 11.61 -4.31 5.65
N GLN A 54 12.56 -4.88 4.90
CA GLN A 54 13.79 -5.40 5.50
C GLN A 54 14.74 -4.25 5.88
N THR A 55 15.75 -4.57 6.68
CA THR A 55 16.80 -3.63 7.12
C THR A 55 18.16 -4.05 6.58
N GLY A 56 19.14 -3.15 6.63
CA GLY A 56 20.51 -3.44 6.18
C GLY A 56 20.60 -3.77 4.69
N ARG A 57 21.55 -4.65 4.34
CA ARG A 57 21.91 -4.97 2.95
C ARG A 57 20.80 -5.59 2.12
N SER A 58 19.87 -6.30 2.77
CA SER A 58 18.76 -6.96 2.11
C SER A 58 17.55 -6.04 1.88
N SER A 59 17.57 -4.84 2.48
CA SER A 59 16.51 -3.85 2.28
C SER A 59 16.47 -3.29 0.86
N LEU A 60 15.26 -3.06 0.35
CA LEU A 60 15.07 -2.42 -0.95
C LEU A 60 15.70 -1.02 -0.98
N ASP A 61 15.63 -0.29 0.13
CA ASP A 61 16.21 1.05 0.26
C ASP A 61 17.74 1.02 0.07
N PHE A 62 18.41 0.05 0.70
CA PHE A 62 19.85 -0.15 0.53
C PHE A 62 20.21 -0.58 -0.89
N ARG A 63 19.45 -1.52 -1.48
CA ARG A 63 19.69 -2.01 -2.84
C ARG A 63 19.53 -0.93 -3.91
N LEU A 64 18.66 0.05 -3.67
CA LEU A 64 18.37 1.15 -4.59
C LEU A 64 19.12 2.46 -4.26
N ARG A 65 19.99 2.47 -3.25
CA ARG A 65 20.65 3.71 -2.77
C ARG A 65 21.44 4.44 -3.86
N ASP A 66 22.02 3.70 -4.79
CA ASP A 66 22.85 4.23 -5.89
C ASP A 66 22.03 4.47 -7.17
N SER A 67 20.74 4.10 -7.17
CA SER A 67 19.81 4.29 -8.28
C SER A 67 18.69 5.25 -7.89
N THR A 68 19.01 6.54 -7.85
CA THR A 68 18.08 7.61 -7.46
C THR A 68 16.78 7.57 -8.26
N VAL A 69 16.85 7.35 -9.58
CA VAL A 69 15.66 7.31 -10.45
C VAL A 69 14.69 6.21 -10.03
N VAL A 70 15.19 4.98 -9.86
CA VAL A 70 14.35 3.82 -9.49
C VAL A 70 13.81 4.01 -8.08
N ARG A 71 14.64 4.46 -7.14
CA ARG A 71 14.22 4.76 -5.76
C ARG A 71 13.08 5.78 -5.72
N THR A 72 13.22 6.89 -6.46
CA THR A 72 12.17 7.93 -6.56
C THR A 72 10.88 7.37 -7.16
N ASN A 73 10.97 6.53 -8.20
CA ASN A 73 9.80 5.94 -8.81
C ASN A 73 9.06 4.98 -7.86
N VAL A 74 9.80 4.16 -7.10
CA VAL A 74 9.21 3.29 -6.06
C VAL A 74 8.47 4.13 -5.02
N LEU A 75 9.09 5.20 -4.52
CA LEU A 75 8.45 6.09 -3.54
C LEU A 75 7.19 6.76 -4.10
N LYS A 76 7.23 7.25 -5.35
CA LYS A 76 6.05 7.84 -6.01
C LYS A 76 4.91 6.85 -6.18
N LEU A 77 5.21 5.59 -6.51
CA LEU A 77 4.20 4.54 -6.66
C LEU A 77 3.56 4.19 -5.30
N LEU A 78 4.37 4.08 -4.24
CA LEU A 78 3.88 3.82 -2.88
C LEU A 78 3.03 5.00 -2.36
N ASP A 79 3.49 6.24 -2.56
CA ASP A 79 2.72 7.44 -2.21
C ASP A 79 1.37 7.50 -2.94
N ARG A 80 1.37 7.23 -4.25
CA ARG A 80 0.14 7.18 -5.04
C ARG A 80 -0.81 6.09 -4.54
N LEU A 81 -0.30 4.90 -4.23
CA LEU A 81 -1.10 3.82 -3.68
C LEU A 81 -1.71 4.23 -2.33
N GLN A 82 -0.91 4.80 -1.43
CA GLN A 82 -1.37 5.26 -0.12
C GLN A 82 -2.49 6.30 -0.24
N LYS A 83 -2.33 7.29 -1.13
CA LYS A 83 -3.36 8.30 -1.41
C LYS A 83 -4.63 7.69 -1.99
N MET A 84 -4.51 6.71 -2.89
CA MET A 84 -5.69 6.02 -3.43
C MET A 84 -6.44 5.24 -2.36
N LEU A 85 -5.72 4.57 -1.45
CA LEU A 85 -6.33 3.83 -0.34
C LEU A 85 -7.06 4.76 0.63
N SER A 86 -6.45 5.90 1.01
CA SER A 86 -7.07 6.86 1.93
C SER A 86 -8.22 7.66 1.29
N MET A 87 -8.11 8.06 0.03
CA MET A 87 -9.21 8.74 -0.68
C MET A 87 -10.44 7.84 -0.84
N SER A 88 -10.22 6.53 -1.05
CA SER A 88 -11.31 5.57 -1.18
C SER A 88 -12.01 5.32 0.15
N GLU A 89 -11.27 5.38 1.26
CA GLU A 89 -11.83 5.38 2.62
C GLU A 89 -12.73 6.60 2.84
N SER A 90 -12.24 7.82 2.58
CA SER A 90 -13.03 9.04 2.81
C SER A 90 -14.31 9.11 1.96
N ARG A 91 -14.27 8.69 0.69
CA ARG A 91 -15.48 8.64 -0.17
C ARG A 91 -16.51 7.61 0.28
N SER A 92 -16.07 6.54 0.94
CA SER A 92 -17.00 5.55 1.49
C SER A 92 -17.77 6.09 2.71
N ILE A 93 -17.28 7.17 3.34
CA ILE A 93 -17.91 7.82 4.52
C ILE A 93 -18.89 8.93 4.07
N GLU A 94 -18.68 9.54 2.91
CA GLU A 94 -19.50 10.66 2.40
C GLU A 94 -20.68 10.24 1.49
N GLY A 95 -20.97 8.94 1.38
CA GLY A 95 -22.11 8.42 0.62
C GLY A 95 -23.46 8.72 1.27
N VAL A 96 -24.05 9.87 0.91
CA VAL A 96 -25.49 10.16 0.93
C VAL A 96 -26.14 9.57 -0.31
#